data_AF-A0AAE1ASA2-F1
#
_entry.id   AF-A0AAE1ASA2-F1
#
_cell.length_a   1.000
_cell.length_b   1.000
_cell.length_c   1.000
_cell.angle_alpha   90.00
_cell.angle_beta   90.00
_cell.angle_gamma   90.00
#
_symmetry.space_group_name_H-M   'P 1'
#
loop_
_entity.id
_entity.type
_entity.pdbx_description
1 polymer ?
#
loop_
_entity_poly.entity_id
_entity_poly.type
_entity_poly.pdbx_seq_one_letter_code
_entity_poly.pdbx_strand_id
1 'polypeptide(L)'
;MKGAVGRGLVLFSIGVFLALVLNLLQVQRQVTVFPPEVLASLFSSAWWVPPSCGTAAAIIGLLYPCLDKQLGEELRYKREWSSVMRCVAVFVGINHASAKIDFANNIQLSVSLAAMSIGLWWLFDRSRSGFGLGVGIAVLATFVTQLLVYNDVYRYTEPDFLFVRSWLPCVFFSGGVTMGNIGRQLAAYDTEGLCDARRKRE
;
A
#
# COMPACT_ATOMS: atom_id res chain seq x y z
N MET A 1 -15.80 15.58 -11.80
CA MET A 1 -15.02 14.59 -12.60
C MET A 1 -13.54 14.95 -12.74
N LYS A 2 -13.16 16.20 -13.09
CA LYS A 2 -11.74 16.57 -13.29
C LYS A 2 -10.83 16.34 -12.07
N GLY A 3 -11.30 16.63 -10.84
CA GLY A 3 -10.52 16.40 -9.61
C GLY A 3 -10.25 14.91 -9.31
N ALA A 4 -11.24 14.04 -9.52
CA ALA A 4 -11.09 12.60 -9.28
C ALA A 4 -10.06 11.94 -10.22
N VAL A 5 -10.00 12.38 -11.48
CA VAL A 5 -9.01 11.88 -12.46
C VAL A 5 -7.61 12.34 -12.06
N GLY A 6 -7.43 13.62 -11.69
CA GLY A 6 -6.14 14.13 -11.21
C GLY A 6 -5.65 13.41 -9.96
N ARG A 7 -6.52 13.17 -8.98
CA ARG A 7 -6.21 12.39 -7.79
C ARG A 7 -5.84 10.96 -8.11
N GLY A 8 -6.58 10.30 -8.99
CA GLY A 8 -6.28 8.94 -9.43
C GLY A 8 -4.89 8.85 -10.06
N LEU A 9 -4.51 9.82 -10.90
CA LEU A 9 -3.18 9.90 -11.51
C LEU A 9 -2.07 10.06 -10.45
N VAL A 10 -2.27 10.97 -9.49
CA VAL A 10 -1.29 11.20 -8.39
C VAL A 10 -1.13 9.94 -7.55
N LEU A 11 -2.23 9.29 -7.16
CA LEU A 11 -2.22 8.04 -6.40
C LEU A 11 -1.54 6.90 -7.18
N PHE A 12 -1.79 6.82 -8.49
CA PHE A 12 -1.13 5.86 -9.37
C PHE A 12 0.39 6.07 -9.37
N SER A 13 0.85 7.31 -9.59
CA SER A 13 2.28 7.63 -9.60
C SER A 13 2.95 7.35 -8.26
N ILE A 14 2.29 7.71 -7.14
CA ILE A 14 2.78 7.40 -5.79
C ILE A 14 2.86 5.88 -5.58
N GLY A 15 1.85 5.13 -6.02
CA GLY A 15 1.82 3.68 -5.92
C GLY A 15 2.94 3.00 -6.71
N VAL A 16 3.18 3.42 -7.96
CA VAL A 16 4.31 2.94 -8.78
C VAL A 16 5.64 3.25 -8.10
N PHE A 17 5.81 4.49 -7.62
CA PHE A 17 7.04 4.90 -6.94
C PHE A 17 7.32 4.07 -5.67
N LEU A 18 6.31 3.90 -4.81
CA LEU A 18 6.43 3.06 -3.61
C LEU A 18 6.72 1.61 -3.98
N ALA A 19 6.04 1.03 -4.97
CA ALA A 19 6.30 -0.34 -5.41
C ALA A 19 7.76 -0.52 -5.87
N LEU A 20 8.31 0.44 -6.62
CA LEU A 20 9.71 0.42 -7.04
C LEU A 20 10.67 0.53 -5.84
N VAL A 21 10.42 1.47 -4.91
CA VAL A 21 11.25 1.64 -3.71
C VAL A 21 11.26 0.38 -2.85
N LEU A 22 10.08 -0.21 -2.59
CA LEU A 22 9.96 -1.42 -1.79
C LEU A 22 10.67 -2.60 -2.47
N ASN A 23 10.49 -2.74 -3.78
CA ASN A 23 11.16 -3.78 -4.55
C ASN A 23 12.69 -3.62 -4.52
N LEU A 24 13.21 -2.38 -4.65
CA LEU A 24 14.63 -2.10 -4.48
C LEU A 24 15.12 -2.49 -3.08
N LEU A 25 14.39 -2.11 -2.03
CA LEU A 25 14.73 -2.46 -0.65
C LEU A 25 14.72 -3.97 -0.40
N GLN A 26 13.86 -4.72 -1.11
CA GLN A 26 13.79 -6.17 -1.06
C GLN A 26 14.95 -6.85 -1.82
N VAL A 27 15.39 -6.27 -2.95
CA VAL A 27 16.46 -6.81 -3.82
C VAL A 27 17.87 -6.54 -3.29
N GLN A 28 18.08 -5.51 -2.46
CA GLN A 28 19.38 -5.17 -1.83
C GLN A 28 19.99 -6.27 -0.92
N ARG A 29 19.39 -7.46 -0.84
CA ARG A 29 19.84 -8.57 0.02
C ARG A 29 21.15 -9.24 -0.44
N GLN A 30 21.63 -9.06 -1.68
CA GLN A 30 22.74 -9.89 -2.17
C GLN A 30 23.93 -9.25 -2.89
N VAL A 31 23.95 -7.95 -3.23
CA VAL A 31 25.17 -7.35 -3.80
C VAL A 31 25.21 -5.85 -3.49
N THR A 32 26.28 -5.40 -2.83
CA THR A 32 26.61 -3.98 -2.62
C THR A 32 27.03 -3.26 -3.92
N VAL A 33 26.90 -3.92 -5.07
CA VAL A 33 27.22 -3.42 -6.41
C VAL A 33 26.11 -3.91 -7.33
N PHE A 34 25.27 -3.01 -7.85
CA PHE A 34 24.16 -3.35 -8.74
C PHE A 34 24.67 -3.96 -10.05
N PRO A 35 24.46 -5.27 -10.33
CA PRO A 35 24.73 -5.80 -11.66
C PRO A 35 23.65 -5.25 -12.60
N PRO A 36 24.00 -4.70 -13.77
CA PRO A 36 23.04 -4.18 -14.74
C PRO A 36 21.99 -5.21 -15.18
N GLU A 37 22.28 -6.50 -15.00
CA GLU A 37 21.41 -7.64 -15.29
C GLU A 37 20.16 -7.70 -14.40
N VAL A 38 20.26 -7.33 -13.11
CA VAL A 38 19.11 -7.37 -12.18
C VAL A 38 18.14 -6.24 -12.48
N LEU A 39 18.66 -5.06 -12.84
CA LEU A 39 17.84 -3.94 -13.30
C LEU A 39 17.11 -4.31 -14.59
N ALA A 40 17.81 -4.93 -15.55
CA ALA A 40 17.21 -5.42 -16.79
C ALA A 40 16.13 -6.49 -16.54
N SER A 41 16.35 -7.40 -15.59
CA SER A 41 15.39 -8.46 -15.23
C SER A 41 14.14 -7.91 -14.52
N LEU A 42 14.27 -6.86 -13.69
CA LEU A 42 13.13 -6.13 -13.13
C LEU A 42 12.30 -5.42 -14.19
N PHE A 43 12.96 -4.86 -15.21
CA PHE A 43 12.27 -4.25 -16.36
C PHE A 43 11.75 -5.27 -17.39
N SER A 44 12.18 -6.53 -17.35
CA SER A 44 11.82 -7.54 -18.35
C SER A 44 10.86 -8.63 -17.83
N SER A 45 11.04 -9.16 -16.62
CA SER A 45 10.26 -10.29 -16.11
C SER A 45 9.11 -9.90 -15.17
N ALA A 46 9.20 -8.74 -14.51
CA ALA A 46 8.22 -8.25 -13.54
C ALA A 46 7.73 -6.82 -13.80
N TRP A 47 7.84 -6.34 -15.05
CA TRP A 47 7.46 -4.98 -15.45
C TRP A 47 5.98 -4.64 -15.18
N TRP A 48 5.13 -5.66 -15.06
CA TRP A 48 3.70 -5.54 -14.75
C TRP A 48 3.42 -5.28 -13.27
N VAL A 49 4.38 -5.56 -12.38
CA VAL A 49 4.19 -5.41 -10.93
C VAL A 49 4.02 -3.93 -10.53
N PRO A 50 4.91 -2.98 -10.91
CA PRO A 50 4.72 -1.58 -10.54
C PRO A 50 3.41 -0.96 -11.08
N PRO A 51 3.01 -1.16 -12.35
CA PRO A 51 1.72 -0.68 -12.87
C PRO A 51 0.50 -1.30 -12.17
N SER A 52 0.55 -2.59 -11.79
CA SER A 52 -0.55 -3.23 -11.06
C SER A 52 -0.70 -2.66 -9.63
N CYS A 53 0.42 -2.45 -8.93
CA CYS A 53 0.43 -1.78 -7.63
C CYS A 53 -0.05 -0.32 -7.73
N GLY A 54 0.37 0.41 -8.77
CA GLY A 54 -0.12 1.76 -9.04
C GLY A 54 -1.63 1.81 -9.25
N THR A 55 -2.16 0.88 -10.04
CA THR A 55 -3.61 0.77 -10.30
C THR A 55 -4.38 0.45 -9.02
N ALA A 56 -3.88 -0.51 -8.24
CA ALA A 56 -4.47 -0.84 -6.94
C ALA A 56 -4.45 0.37 -5.99
N ALA A 57 -3.35 1.10 -5.90
CA ALA A 57 -3.23 2.30 -5.08
C ALA A 57 -4.24 3.39 -5.49
N ALA A 58 -4.43 3.61 -6.79
CA ALA A 58 -5.43 4.55 -7.30
C ALA A 58 -6.86 4.12 -6.95
N ILE A 59 -7.21 2.84 -7.15
CA ILE A 59 -8.52 2.30 -6.79
C ILE A 59 -8.77 2.47 -5.29
N ILE A 60 -7.82 2.05 -4.45
CA ILE A 60 -7.93 2.10 -2.99
C ILE A 60 -8.06 3.56 -2.51
N GLY A 61 -7.19 4.45 -2.96
CA GLY A 61 -7.20 5.86 -2.55
C GLY A 61 -8.42 6.65 -3.06
N LEU A 62 -9.11 6.17 -4.10
CA LEU A 62 -10.40 6.73 -4.54
C LEU A 62 -11.58 6.10 -3.78
N LEU A 63 -11.51 4.81 -3.47
CA LEU A 63 -12.58 4.05 -2.81
C LEU A 63 -12.76 4.46 -1.34
N TYR A 64 -11.66 4.69 -0.61
CA TYR A 64 -11.69 5.05 0.81
C TYR A 64 -12.55 6.31 1.09
N PRO A 65 -12.31 7.46 0.44
CA PRO A 65 -13.14 8.66 0.66
C PRO A 65 -14.62 8.48 0.27
N CYS A 66 -14.92 7.61 -0.70
CA CYS A 66 -16.30 7.30 -1.08
C CYS A 66 -17.02 6.51 0.01
N LEU A 67 -16.33 5.54 0.63
CA LEU A 67 -16.90 4.74 1.71
C LEU A 67 -17.00 5.52 3.02
N ASP A 68 -16.04 6.39 3.31
CA ASP A 68 -16.13 7.31 4.45
C ASP A 68 -17.35 8.22 4.35
N LYS A 69 -17.71 8.66 3.13
CA LYS A 69 -18.95 9.41 2.87
C LYS A 69 -20.19 8.60 3.17
N GLN A 70 -20.24 7.35 2.69
CA GLN A 70 -21.37 6.45 2.93
C GLN A 70 -21.54 6.09 4.41
N LEU A 71 -20.43 6.03 5.15
CA LEU A 71 -20.40 5.70 6.58
C LEU A 71 -20.49 6.94 7.49
N GLY A 72 -20.49 8.15 6.93
CA GLY A 72 -20.51 9.41 7.69
C GLY A 72 -19.23 9.71 8.47
N GLU A 73 -18.11 9.03 8.15
CA GLU A 73 -16.82 9.21 8.81
C GLU A 73 -16.01 10.41 8.26
N GLU A 74 -16.44 11.01 7.14
CA GLU A 74 -15.74 12.12 6.45
C GLU A 74 -15.46 13.32 7.36
N LEU A 75 -16.42 13.69 8.23
CA LEU A 75 -16.30 14.85 9.13
C LEU A 75 -15.25 14.67 10.23
N ARG A 76 -14.81 13.44 10.50
CA ARG A 76 -13.82 13.12 11.54
C ARG A 76 -12.39 13.18 11.00
N TYR A 77 -12.22 13.18 9.69
CA TYR A 77 -10.91 13.11 9.05
C TYR A 77 -10.26 14.50 8.93
N LYS A 78 -9.70 15.00 10.05
CA LYS A 78 -8.83 16.20 10.07
C LYS A 78 -7.39 15.79 10.35
N ARG A 79 -6.78 15.10 9.40
CA ARG A 79 -5.41 14.63 9.58
C ARG A 79 -4.42 15.63 8.99
N GLU A 80 -3.20 15.66 9.53
CA GLU A 80 -2.10 16.43 8.95
C GLU A 80 -1.25 15.54 8.02
N TRP A 81 -0.62 16.13 7.01
CA TRP A 81 0.36 15.44 6.15
C TRP A 81 1.48 14.78 6.94
N SER A 82 1.89 15.37 8.06
CA SER A 82 2.90 14.78 8.96
C SER A 82 2.52 13.37 9.39
N SER A 83 1.25 13.15 9.73
CA SER A 83 0.74 11.85 10.16
C SER A 83 0.68 10.84 9.00
N VAL A 84 0.41 11.31 7.77
CA VAL A 84 0.46 10.48 6.56
C VAL A 84 1.89 10.08 6.20
N MET A 85 2.84 11.02 6.27
CA MET A 85 4.25 10.72 6.03
C MET A 85 4.82 9.73 7.06
N ARG A 86 4.44 9.85 8.33
CA ARG A 86 4.78 8.85 9.36
C ARG A 86 4.19 7.48 9.04
N CYS A 87 2.95 7.42 8.57
CA CYS A 87 2.31 6.17 8.15
C CYS A 87 3.06 5.52 6.97
N VAL A 88 3.46 6.30 5.96
CA VAL A 88 4.29 5.83 4.84
C VAL A 88 5.64 5.30 5.33
N ALA A 89 6.31 6.02 6.23
CA ALA A 89 7.59 5.58 6.78
C ALA A 89 7.48 4.26 7.56
N VAL A 90 6.44 4.10 8.38
CA VAL A 90 6.19 2.84 9.10
C VAL A 90 5.85 1.72 8.12
N PHE A 91 5.06 1.97 7.08
CA PHE A 91 4.76 0.98 6.04
C PHE A 91 6.03 0.50 5.31
N VAL A 92 6.90 1.43 4.89
CA VAL A 92 8.19 1.10 4.29
C VAL A 92 9.06 0.30 5.27
N GLY A 93 9.05 0.67 6.56
CA GLY A 93 9.73 -0.06 7.63
C GLY A 93 9.23 -1.50 7.82
N ILE A 94 7.91 -1.71 7.80
CA ILE A 94 7.29 -3.05 7.89
C ILE A 94 7.73 -3.90 6.70
N ASN A 95 7.68 -3.36 5.48
CA ASN A 95 8.10 -4.06 4.27
C ASN A 95 9.61 -4.37 4.29
N HIS A 96 10.42 -3.44 4.78
CA HIS A 96 11.85 -3.65 4.95
C HIS A 96 12.15 -4.74 5.99
N ALA A 97 11.47 -4.71 7.13
CA ALA A 97 11.60 -5.70 8.18
C ALA A 97 11.16 -7.09 7.71
N SER A 98 10.07 -7.20 6.94
CA SER A 98 9.61 -8.48 6.38
C SER A 98 10.58 -9.07 5.34
N ALA A 99 11.40 -8.22 4.71
CA ALA A 99 12.41 -8.65 3.75
C ALA A 99 13.76 -9.00 4.39
N LYS A 100 14.13 -8.32 5.48
CA LYS A 100 15.44 -8.43 6.12
C LYS A 100 15.52 -9.36 7.33
N ILE A 101 14.43 -9.59 8.06
CA ILE A 101 14.52 -10.35 9.31
C ILE A 101 14.27 -11.84 9.04
N ASP A 102 15.35 -12.63 9.01
CA ASP A 102 15.29 -14.08 9.03
C ASP A 102 14.98 -14.55 10.46
N PHE A 103 13.70 -14.65 10.81
CA PHE A 103 13.31 -15.30 12.05
C PHE A 103 13.43 -16.82 11.90
N ALA A 104 13.99 -17.48 12.91
CA ALA A 104 14.08 -18.95 12.97
C ALA A 104 12.70 -19.64 12.98
N ASN A 105 11.61 -18.90 13.22
CA ASN A 105 10.25 -19.42 13.22
C ASN A 105 9.29 -18.45 12.50
N ASN A 106 8.64 -18.94 11.44
CA ASN A 106 7.69 -18.20 10.62
C ASN A 106 6.49 -17.63 11.39
N ILE A 107 6.13 -18.26 12.51
CA ILE A 107 5.05 -17.78 13.38
C ILE A 107 5.44 -16.48 14.08
N GLN A 108 6.69 -16.36 14.56
CA GLN A 108 7.17 -15.15 15.23
C GLN A 108 7.16 -13.96 14.26
N LEU A 109 7.68 -14.15 13.04
CA LEU A 109 7.65 -13.15 11.98
C LEU A 109 6.22 -12.69 11.68
N SER A 110 5.30 -13.63 11.51
CA SER A 110 3.91 -13.33 11.15
C SER A 110 3.19 -12.57 12.26
N VAL A 111 3.35 -12.98 13.51
CA VAL A 111 2.73 -12.32 14.67
C VAL A 111 3.28 -10.91 14.86
N SER A 112 4.60 -10.72 14.76
CA SER A 112 5.22 -9.39 14.88
C SER A 112 4.76 -8.44 13.77
N LEU A 113 4.68 -8.91 12.52
CA LEU A 113 4.20 -8.10 11.39
C LEU A 113 2.70 -7.79 11.48
N ALA A 114 1.90 -8.75 11.96
CA ALA A 114 0.49 -8.51 12.23
C ALA A 114 0.31 -7.45 13.33
N ALA A 115 1.08 -7.54 14.41
CA ALA A 115 1.06 -6.54 15.49
C ALA A 115 1.49 -5.15 14.99
N MET A 116 2.55 -5.05 14.18
CA MET A 116 2.97 -3.78 13.57
C MET A 116 1.92 -3.21 12.61
N SER A 117 1.27 -4.07 11.82
CA SER A 117 0.24 -3.66 10.85
C SER A 117 -1.04 -3.18 11.53
N ILE A 118 -1.48 -3.88 12.58
CA ILE A 118 -2.60 -3.46 13.43
C ILE A 118 -2.23 -2.18 14.18
N GLY A 119 -0.99 -2.07 14.69
CA GLY A 119 -0.47 -0.88 15.34
C GLY A 119 -0.46 0.33 14.40
N LEU A 120 -0.08 0.16 13.14
CA LEU A 120 -0.14 1.21 12.11
C LEU A 120 -1.60 1.68 11.92
N TRP A 121 -2.55 0.75 11.76
CA TRP A 121 -3.96 1.11 11.65
C TRP A 121 -4.44 1.85 12.91
N TRP A 122 -4.11 1.36 14.10
CA TRP A 122 -4.53 1.96 15.36
C TRP A 122 -3.97 3.38 15.58
N LEU A 123 -2.68 3.58 15.29
CA LEU A 123 -1.97 4.85 15.51
C LEU A 123 -2.32 5.90 14.47
N PHE A 124 -2.47 5.50 13.21
CA PHE A 124 -2.59 6.45 12.10
C PHE A 124 -4.02 6.57 11.58
N ASP A 125 -4.80 5.50 11.54
CA ASP A 125 -6.07 5.50 10.83
C ASP A 125 -7.29 5.51 11.75
N ARG A 126 -7.33 4.57 12.71
CA ARG A 126 -8.40 4.35 13.71
C ARG A 126 -9.83 4.31 13.14
N SER A 127 -9.99 4.17 11.83
CA SER A 127 -11.28 4.21 11.13
C SER A 127 -11.82 2.80 10.90
N ARG A 128 -13.15 2.63 10.97
CA ARG A 128 -13.80 1.32 10.76
C ARG A 128 -13.76 0.94 9.28
N SER A 129 -14.02 1.92 8.42
CA SER A 129 -13.87 1.84 6.97
C SER A 129 -12.46 1.36 6.57
N GLY A 130 -11.42 1.94 7.18
CA GLY A 130 -10.04 1.60 6.86
C GLY A 130 -9.59 0.23 7.34
N PHE A 131 -10.13 -0.25 8.47
CA PHE A 131 -9.92 -1.63 8.91
C PHE A 131 -10.59 -2.63 7.97
N GLY A 132 -11.89 -2.44 7.70
CA GLY A 132 -12.69 -3.35 6.87
C GLY A 132 -12.15 -3.46 5.45
N LEU A 133 -11.85 -2.32 4.83
CA LEU A 133 -11.24 -2.28 3.50
C LEU A 133 -9.83 -2.85 3.50
N GLY A 134 -9.02 -2.51 4.50
CA GLY A 134 -7.66 -3.04 4.62
C GLY A 134 -7.65 -4.58 4.67
N VAL A 135 -8.53 -5.18 5.48
CA VAL A 135 -8.68 -6.64 5.55
C VAL A 135 -9.17 -7.21 4.22
N GLY A 136 -10.20 -6.61 3.61
CA GLY A 136 -10.72 -7.06 2.32
C GLY A 136 -9.66 -7.03 1.21
N ILE A 137 -8.87 -5.96 1.12
CA ILE A 137 -7.76 -5.82 0.18
C ILE A 137 -6.68 -6.84 0.47
N ALA A 138 -6.31 -7.05 1.74
CA ALA A 138 -5.29 -8.03 2.11
C ALA A 138 -5.67 -9.44 1.69
N VAL A 139 -6.92 -9.85 1.93
CA VAL A 139 -7.43 -11.17 1.51
C VAL A 139 -7.46 -11.28 0.00
N LEU A 140 -8.04 -10.29 -0.70
CA LEU A 140 -8.14 -10.31 -2.16
C LEU A 140 -6.77 -10.33 -2.84
N ALA A 141 -5.84 -9.46 -2.40
CA ALA A 141 -4.49 -9.40 -2.95
C ALA A 141 -3.72 -10.69 -2.70
N THR A 142 -3.83 -11.27 -1.51
CA THR A 142 -3.19 -12.56 -1.19
C THR A 142 -3.76 -13.68 -2.06
N PHE A 143 -5.07 -13.69 -2.28
CA PHE A 143 -5.72 -14.66 -3.17
C PHE A 143 -5.29 -14.49 -4.63
N VAL A 144 -5.20 -13.26 -5.14
CA VAL A 144 -4.68 -12.99 -6.48
C VAL A 144 -3.23 -13.42 -6.62
N THR A 145 -2.38 -13.15 -5.62
CA THR A 145 -1.00 -13.65 -5.62
C THR A 145 -0.92 -15.17 -5.60
N GLN A 146 -1.82 -15.83 -4.87
CA GLN A 146 -1.91 -17.29 -4.86
C GLN A 146 -2.22 -17.83 -6.26
N LEU A 147 -3.18 -17.21 -6.96
CA LEU A 147 -3.53 -17.59 -8.33
C LEU A 147 -2.37 -17.35 -9.31
N LEU A 148 -1.65 -16.24 -9.19
CA LEU A 148 -0.47 -15.95 -10.01
C LEU A 148 0.63 -16.99 -9.83
N VAL A 149 0.85 -17.44 -8.59
CA VAL A 149 1.82 -18.52 -8.28
C VAL A 149 1.35 -19.86 -8.85
N TYR A 150 0.05 -20.17 -8.71
CA TYR A 150 -0.52 -21.41 -9.23
C TYR A 150 -0.45 -21.50 -10.77
N ASN A 151 -0.55 -20.38 -11.48
CA ASN A 151 -0.43 -20.30 -12.93
C ASN A 151 1.03 -20.14 -13.41
N ASP A 152 2.03 -20.33 -12.54
CA ASP A 152 3.46 -20.19 -12.85
C ASP A 152 3.90 -18.81 -13.38
N VAL A 153 3.05 -17.79 -13.26
CA VAL A 153 3.36 -16.40 -13.67
C VAL A 153 4.33 -15.75 -12.68
N TYR A 154 4.31 -16.19 -11.42
CA TYR A 154 5.16 -15.67 -10.36
C TYR A 154 5.72 -16.81 -9.50
N ARG A 155 7.04 -16.87 -9.27
CA ARG A 155 7.68 -17.88 -8.41
C ARG A 155 8.43 -17.22 -7.26
N TYR A 156 8.10 -17.63 -6.03
CA TYR A 156 8.88 -17.26 -4.84
C TYR A 156 10.04 -18.25 -4.65
N THR A 157 11.23 -17.74 -4.32
CA THR A 157 12.45 -18.54 -4.12
C THR A 157 12.32 -19.51 -2.93
N GLU A 158 11.55 -19.15 -1.90
CA GLU A 158 11.28 -19.96 -0.71
C GLU A 158 9.80 -19.78 -0.26
N PRO A 159 8.90 -20.73 -0.56
CA PRO A 159 7.52 -20.71 -0.08
C PRO A 159 7.40 -21.25 1.35
N ASP A 160 6.73 -20.52 2.25
CA ASP A 160 6.52 -20.93 3.65
C ASP A 160 5.16 -21.62 3.90
N PHE A 161 4.05 -20.97 3.55
CA PHE A 161 2.70 -21.46 3.84
C PHE A 161 1.86 -21.40 2.55
N LEU A 162 1.34 -22.55 2.10
CA LEU A 162 0.52 -22.65 0.89
C LEU A 162 1.14 -21.96 -0.35
N PHE A 163 2.47 -22.05 -0.57
CA PHE A 163 3.15 -21.41 -1.72
C PHE A 163 3.27 -19.87 -1.69
N VAL A 164 2.86 -19.19 -0.61
CA VAL A 164 2.95 -17.72 -0.44
C VAL A 164 3.62 -17.36 0.90
N ARG A 165 4.38 -16.26 0.92
CA ARG A 165 5.13 -15.80 2.11
C ARG A 165 4.17 -15.20 3.15
N SER A 166 4.25 -15.65 4.40
CA SER A 166 3.30 -15.35 5.48
C SER A 166 3.16 -13.85 5.83
N TRP A 167 4.12 -13.03 5.42
CA TRP A 167 4.09 -11.57 5.60
C TRP A 167 3.26 -10.80 4.58
N LEU A 168 2.93 -11.40 3.43
CA LEU A 168 2.23 -10.71 2.33
C LEU A 168 0.89 -10.09 2.73
N PRO A 169 0.00 -10.80 3.46
CA PRO A 169 -1.26 -10.22 3.92
C PRO A 169 -1.04 -8.96 4.79
N CYS A 170 -0.01 -8.95 5.63
CA CYS A 170 0.31 -7.83 6.51
C CYS A 170 0.80 -6.61 5.70
N VAL A 171 1.63 -6.85 4.68
CA VAL A 171 2.10 -5.79 3.77
C VAL A 171 0.96 -5.24 2.93
N PHE A 172 0.06 -6.08 2.42
CA PHE A 172 -1.11 -5.60 1.67
C PHE A 172 -2.09 -4.84 2.54
N PHE A 173 -2.33 -5.29 3.78
CA PHE A 173 -3.16 -4.58 4.74
C PHE A 173 -2.59 -3.18 5.04
N SER A 174 -1.32 -3.12 5.45
CA SER A 174 -0.67 -1.86 5.80
C SER A 174 -0.57 -0.90 4.60
N GLY A 175 -0.22 -1.41 3.42
CA GLY A 175 -0.20 -0.63 2.18
C GLY A 175 -1.57 -0.09 1.79
N GLY A 176 -2.62 -0.89 1.94
CA GLY A 176 -4.01 -0.47 1.70
C GLY A 176 -4.44 0.67 2.62
N VAL A 177 -4.15 0.55 3.93
CA VAL A 177 -4.42 1.61 4.91
C VAL A 177 -3.61 2.88 4.61
N THR A 178 -2.34 2.76 4.22
CA THR A 178 -1.51 3.92 3.85
C THR A 178 -2.04 4.62 2.60
N MET A 179 -2.36 3.90 1.52
CA MET A 179 -2.90 4.48 0.29
C MET A 179 -4.30 5.07 0.50
N GLY A 180 -5.13 4.42 1.32
CA GLY A 180 -6.43 4.96 1.73
C GLY A 180 -6.29 6.31 2.44
N ASN A 181 -5.27 6.44 3.30
CA ASN A 181 -4.98 7.69 4.00
C ASN A 181 -4.49 8.82 3.09
N ILE A 182 -3.62 8.51 2.14
CA ILE A 182 -3.20 9.48 1.11
C ILE A 182 -4.42 9.90 0.28
N GLY A 183 -5.29 8.95 -0.07
CA GLY A 183 -6.53 9.18 -0.80
C GLY A 183 -7.50 10.14 -0.09
N ARG A 184 -7.68 9.96 1.22
CA ARG A 184 -8.49 10.86 2.08
C ARG A 184 -7.92 12.25 2.19
N GLN A 185 -6.60 12.38 2.35
CA GLN A 185 -5.94 13.69 2.34
C GLN A 185 -6.17 14.43 1.03
N LEU A 186 -5.90 13.77 -0.10
CA LEU A 186 -6.11 14.37 -1.42
C LEU A 186 -7.58 14.77 -1.63
N ALA A 187 -8.54 14.00 -1.10
CA ALA A 187 -9.96 14.36 -1.14
C ALA A 187 -10.29 15.61 -0.32
N ALA A 188 -9.68 15.78 0.85
CA ALA A 188 -9.87 16.94 1.71
C ALA A 188 -9.34 18.22 1.02
N TYR A 189 -8.13 18.16 0.44
CA TYR A 189 -7.53 19.28 -0.31
C TYR A 189 -8.37 19.73 -1.49
N ASP A 190 -8.87 18.79 -2.30
CA ASP A 190 -9.76 19.11 -3.42
C ASP A 190 -11.03 19.83 -2.95
N THR A 191 -11.57 19.42 -1.80
CA THR A 191 -12.81 19.97 -1.25
C THR A 191 -12.60 21.39 -0.71
N GLU A 192 -11.50 21.63 0.00
CA GLU A 192 -11.12 22.96 0.48
C GLU A 192 -10.89 23.93 -0.69
N GLY A 193 -10.13 23.51 -1.71
CA GLY A 193 -9.89 24.34 -2.90
C GLY A 193 -11.18 24.70 -3.67
N LEU A 194 -12.14 23.77 -3.72
CA LEU A 194 -13.47 24.01 -4.31
C LEU A 194 -14.28 25.03 -3.51
N CYS A 195 -14.26 24.95 -2.18
CA CYS A 195 -14.94 25.89 -1.29
C CYS A 195 -14.35 27.30 -1.41
N ASP A 196 -13.02 27.44 -1.42
CA ASP A 196 -12.35 28.73 -1.58
C ASP A 196 -12.64 29.37 -2.95
N ALA A 197 -12.66 28.56 -4.01
CA ALA A 197 -13.02 29.02 -5.35
C ALA A 197 -14.51 29.43 -5.47
N ARG A 198 -15.40 28.90 -4.62
CA ARG A 198 -16.79 29.39 -4.52
C ARG A 198 -16.85 30.70 -3.75
N ARG A 199 -16.18 30.79 -2.61
CA ARG A 199 -16.15 32.01 -1.79
C ARG A 199 -15.59 33.23 -2.53
N LYS A 200 -14.61 33.05 -3.42
CA LYS A 200 -14.08 34.13 -4.27
C LYS A 200 -15.01 34.59 -5.40
N ARG A 201 -16.10 33.86 -5.65
CA ARG A 201 -17.10 34.17 -6.69
C ARG A 201 -18.37 34.82 -6.14
N GLU A 202 -18.52 34.84 -4.82
CA GLU A 202 -19.56 35.56 -4.08
C GLU A 202 -19.02 36.90 -3.60
#